data_AF-A0A9E1E241-F1
#
_entry.id   AF-A0A9E1E241-F1
#
_cell.length_a   1.000
_cell.length_b   1.000
_cell.length_c   1.000
_cell.angle_alpha   90.00
_cell.angle_beta   90.00
_cell.angle_gamma   90.00
#
_symmetry.space_group_name_H-M   'P 1'
#
loop_
_entity.id
_entity.type
_entity.pdbx_description
1 polymer ?
#
loop_
_entity_poly.entity_id
_entity_poly.type
_entity_poly.pdbx_seq_one_letter_code
_entity_poly.pdbx_strand_id
1 'polypeptide(L)'
;MNRRKFIAMGTGGVALVGVGAAGGVWLLCPDPADLFSTADMHVDEIARSMSGVAGAGRAWLEANPNASAGKLVLDALDLDAGQEISRGGLTESLAERVESEFANDHIFIHEDWWLAETEARLAALHVTLLGADASESSAPRFEDAPEAELVSLQRYNPGSVEQGEPLSHPGLPENVIWFATAAAPPPRFRVHIDGTSLTINARSSGFSVQVPDALRYRLFESPGSHEIWLYDPVVDRRQRLGELRVVEAASERDGFCEVAAWGPQQTQAGATFNEQPDGASAFWIRIECFPESTVVTLDGTEIDTTLRPADGLITTHILDHSLYREPGQYPVALKDARTGESIEVGKFVVTP
;
A
#
# COMPACT_ATOMS: atom_id res chain seq x y z
N MET A 1 6.70 17.22 37.54
CA MET A 1 6.29 15.82 37.76
C MET A 1 5.82 15.29 36.42
N ASN A 2 6.66 14.49 35.75
CA ASN A 2 6.40 14.04 34.39
C ASN A 2 5.47 12.82 34.41
N ARG A 3 4.17 13.06 34.55
CA ARG A 3 3.16 12.00 34.40
C ARG A 3 3.03 11.67 32.91
N ARG A 4 3.58 10.54 32.48
CA ARG A 4 3.31 9.96 31.15
C ARG A 4 2.32 8.82 31.33
N LYS A 5 1.08 9.00 30.85
CA LYS A 5 0.11 7.90 30.73
C LYS A 5 0.50 7.09 29.49
N PHE A 6 0.71 5.78 29.60
CA PHE A 6 1.03 4.95 28.44
C PHE A 6 -0.20 4.63 27.63
N ILE A 7 -1.31 4.39 28.32
CA ILE A 7 -2.64 4.20 27.73
C ILE A 7 -3.45 5.46 28.05
N ALA A 8 -3.79 6.25 27.04
CA ALA A 8 -4.75 7.36 27.22
C ALA A 8 -6.03 7.08 26.44
N MET A 9 -7.14 7.10 27.17
CA MET A 9 -8.49 7.07 26.61
C MET A 9 -8.85 8.48 26.16
N GLY A 10 -8.95 8.71 24.85
CA GLY A 10 -9.62 9.89 24.29
C GLY A 10 -11.07 9.54 23.95
N THR A 11 -11.96 10.53 23.91
CA THR A 11 -13.40 10.38 23.57
C THR A 11 -13.68 9.94 22.13
N GLY A 12 -12.71 9.34 21.43
CA GLY A 12 -12.81 8.83 20.06
C GLY A 12 -11.97 7.58 19.78
N GLY A 13 -11.52 6.86 20.81
CA GLY A 13 -10.72 5.64 20.68
C GLY A 13 -9.51 5.62 21.63
N VAL A 14 -9.00 4.42 21.92
CA VAL A 14 -7.80 4.24 22.76
C VAL A 14 -6.56 4.47 21.89
N ALA A 15 -5.75 5.46 22.27
CA ALA A 15 -4.43 5.68 21.69
C ALA A 15 -3.36 5.31 22.72
N LEU A 16 -2.41 4.46 22.34
CA LEU A 16 -1.12 4.36 23.04
C LEU A 16 -0.40 5.69 22.85
N VAL A 17 -0.24 6.45 23.94
CA VAL A 17 0.34 7.80 23.85
C VAL A 17 1.86 7.70 23.90
N GLY A 18 2.48 7.64 22.72
CA GLY A 18 3.79 8.25 22.52
C GLY A 18 3.60 9.76 22.37
N VAL A 19 4.39 10.58 23.08
CA VAL A 19 4.33 12.04 22.96
C VAL A 19 4.76 12.44 21.54
N GLY A 20 3.79 12.69 20.67
CA GLY A 20 3.93 13.22 19.32
C GLY A 20 2.58 13.75 18.83
N ALA A 21 2.48 15.06 18.59
CA ALA A 21 1.24 15.73 18.24
C ALA A 21 0.89 15.57 16.75
N ALA A 22 -0.20 14.87 16.44
CA ALA A 22 -1.03 15.10 15.24
C ALA A 22 -2.33 14.28 15.36
N GLY A 23 -3.48 14.97 15.41
CA GLY A 23 -4.80 14.34 15.46
C GLY A 23 -5.36 14.07 14.07
N GLY A 24 -5.85 12.85 13.86
CA GLY A 24 -6.64 12.45 12.69
C GLY A 24 -7.82 11.58 13.16
N VAL A 25 -9.02 11.90 12.66
CA VAL A 25 -10.27 11.18 12.91
C VAL A 25 -10.33 9.97 11.98
N TRP A 26 -10.59 8.77 12.53
CA TRP A 26 -10.71 7.52 11.78
C TRP A 26 -12.18 7.12 11.57
N LEU A 27 -12.57 6.88 10.33
CA LEU A 27 -13.83 6.21 9.98
C LEU A 27 -13.59 4.69 10.00
N LEU A 28 -14.30 3.98 10.87
CA LEU A 28 -14.21 2.53 11.03
C LEU A 28 -15.09 1.82 9.99
N CYS A 29 -14.48 1.10 9.07
CA CYS A 29 -15.09 -0.09 8.46
C CYS A 29 -14.59 -1.31 9.25
N PRO A 30 -15.47 -2.17 9.78
CA PRO A 30 -15.03 -3.42 10.40
C PRO A 30 -14.45 -4.35 9.32
N ASP A 31 -13.21 -4.79 9.52
CA ASP A 31 -12.53 -5.73 8.64
C ASP A 31 -13.00 -7.17 8.97
N PRO A 32 -13.48 -7.96 8.01
CA PRO A 32 -13.89 -9.36 8.25
C PRO A 32 -12.76 -10.30 8.71
N ALA A 33 -11.54 -9.79 8.91
CA ALA A 33 -10.40 -10.51 9.49
C ALA A 33 -10.31 -10.44 11.03
N ASP A 34 -11.24 -9.78 11.73
CA ASP A 34 -11.38 -9.82 13.21
C ASP A 34 -11.84 -11.21 13.76
N LEU A 35 -11.57 -12.29 13.00
CA LEU A 35 -11.86 -13.66 13.39
C LEU A 35 -10.83 -14.13 14.42
N PHE A 36 -11.15 -13.86 15.69
CA PHE A 36 -10.70 -14.55 16.90
C PHE A 36 -9.17 -14.80 17.00
N SER A 37 -8.46 -13.84 17.60
CA SER A 37 -7.14 -14.08 18.19
C SER A 37 -7.30 -14.30 19.70
N THR A 38 -6.36 -15.02 20.30
CA THR A 38 -6.37 -15.32 21.73
C THR A 38 -5.84 -14.13 22.54
N ALA A 39 -6.29 -14.01 23.79
CA ALA A 39 -5.89 -12.90 24.68
C ALA A 39 -4.37 -12.76 24.81
N ASP A 40 -3.63 -13.87 24.91
CA ASP A 40 -2.17 -13.88 24.99
C ASP A 40 -1.49 -13.27 23.75
N MET A 41 -1.95 -13.60 22.54
CA MET A 41 -1.44 -13.04 21.29
C MET A 41 -1.63 -11.52 21.25
N HIS A 42 -2.79 -11.04 21.66
CA HIS A 42 -3.06 -9.59 21.71
C HIS A 42 -2.22 -8.88 22.79
N VAL A 43 -2.06 -9.47 23.97
CA VAL A 43 -1.19 -8.93 25.02
C VAL A 43 0.28 -8.86 24.56
N ASP A 44 0.79 -9.91 23.93
CA ASP A 44 2.14 -9.93 23.33
C ASP A 44 2.31 -8.83 22.27
N GLU A 45 1.29 -8.62 21.43
CA GLU A 45 1.30 -7.55 20.42
C GLU A 45 1.38 -6.16 21.07
N ILE A 46 0.57 -5.92 22.11
CA ILE A 46 0.58 -4.66 22.86
C ILE A 46 1.94 -4.45 23.52
N ALA A 47 2.48 -5.45 24.21
CA ALA A 47 3.79 -5.36 24.86
C ALA A 47 4.91 -5.08 23.85
N ARG A 48 4.94 -5.77 22.70
CA ARG A 48 5.93 -5.50 21.64
C ARG A 48 5.82 -4.08 21.07
N SER A 49 4.64 -3.47 21.08
CA SER A 49 4.42 -2.11 20.59
C SER A 49 4.88 -1.00 21.56
N MET A 50 5.18 -1.34 22.82
CA MET A 50 5.67 -0.37 23.78
C MET A 50 7.07 0.12 23.40
N SER A 51 7.39 1.38 23.68
CA SER A 51 8.72 1.95 23.44
C SER A 51 9.16 2.79 24.64
N GLY A 52 10.47 2.84 24.88
CA GLY A 52 11.04 3.60 26.00
C GLY A 52 10.69 3.06 27.39
N VAL A 53 10.16 1.83 27.49
CA VAL A 53 9.79 1.19 28.77
C VAL A 53 10.76 0.12 29.24
N ALA A 54 11.84 -0.10 28.48
CA ALA A 54 12.74 -1.21 28.73
C ALA A 54 13.38 -1.15 30.14
N GLY A 55 13.67 0.05 30.65
CA GLY A 55 14.27 0.24 31.98
C GLY A 55 13.32 -0.14 33.10
N ALA A 56 12.09 0.39 33.04
CA ALA A 56 11.04 0.04 33.98
C ALA A 56 10.70 -1.46 33.92
N GLY A 57 10.66 -2.05 32.71
CA GLY A 57 10.43 -3.48 32.53
C GLY A 57 11.54 -4.35 33.13
N ARG A 58 12.81 -3.99 32.91
CA ARG A 58 13.97 -4.67 33.51
C ARG A 58 13.97 -4.57 35.04
N ALA A 59 13.75 -3.38 35.57
CA ALA A 59 13.66 -3.15 37.00
C ALA A 59 12.53 -3.96 37.65
N TRP A 60 11.39 -4.06 36.97
CA TRP A 60 10.28 -4.88 37.43
C TRP A 60 10.63 -6.37 37.43
N LEU A 61 11.28 -6.89 36.36
CA LEU A 61 11.75 -8.28 36.29
C LEU A 61 12.80 -8.61 37.35
N GLU A 62 13.71 -7.68 37.63
CA GLU A 62 14.72 -7.84 38.70
C GLU A 62 14.07 -7.94 40.08
N ALA A 63 13.05 -7.13 40.34
CA ALA A 63 12.26 -7.20 41.57
C ALA A 63 11.39 -8.47 41.66
N ASN A 64 11.11 -9.12 40.53
CA ASN A 64 10.19 -10.25 40.40
C ASN A 64 10.79 -11.41 39.57
N PRO A 65 11.91 -12.02 39.99
CA PRO A 65 12.72 -12.90 39.12
C PRO A 65 12.04 -14.21 38.70
N ASN A 66 10.96 -14.61 39.39
CA ASN A 66 10.21 -15.83 39.10
C ASN A 66 8.83 -15.55 38.47
N ALA A 67 8.52 -14.29 38.18
CA ALA A 67 7.23 -13.91 37.65
C ALA A 67 7.16 -14.13 36.14
N SER A 68 6.02 -14.66 35.67
CA SER A 68 5.68 -14.65 34.24
C SER A 68 4.85 -13.41 33.95
N ALA A 69 5.48 -12.38 33.38
CA ALA A 69 4.85 -11.08 33.14
C ALA A 69 3.56 -11.21 32.30
N GLY A 70 3.58 -12.00 31.22
CA GLY A 70 2.39 -12.21 30.38
C GLY A 70 1.24 -12.89 31.12
N LYS A 71 1.54 -13.91 31.93
CA LYS A 71 0.52 -14.53 32.79
C LYS A 71 -0.07 -13.52 33.78
N LEU A 72 0.77 -12.69 34.40
CA LEU A 72 0.31 -11.71 35.38
C LEU A 72 -0.49 -10.55 34.77
N VAL A 73 -0.30 -10.25 33.49
CA VAL A 73 -1.18 -9.32 32.75
C VAL A 73 -2.55 -9.97 32.53
N LEU A 74 -2.58 -11.21 32.03
CA LEU A 74 -3.83 -11.93 31.81
C LEU A 74 -4.62 -12.15 33.12
N ASP A 75 -3.93 -12.58 34.19
CA ASP A 75 -4.52 -12.74 35.53
C ASP A 75 -5.08 -11.39 36.06
N ALA A 76 -4.45 -10.26 35.74
CA ALA A 76 -4.94 -8.93 36.16
C ALA A 76 -6.21 -8.51 35.45
N LEU A 77 -6.42 -9.03 34.23
CA LEU A 77 -7.59 -8.76 33.38
C LEU A 77 -8.69 -9.81 33.54
N ASP A 78 -8.49 -10.82 34.39
CA ASP A 78 -9.38 -11.96 34.56
C ASP A 78 -9.65 -12.69 33.23
N LEU A 79 -8.58 -12.87 32.44
CA LEU A 79 -8.60 -13.54 31.13
C LEU A 79 -7.77 -14.81 31.16
N ASP A 80 -8.29 -15.88 30.55
CA ASP A 80 -7.49 -17.06 30.24
C ASP A 80 -6.63 -16.84 28.99
N ALA A 81 -5.42 -17.41 28.93
CA ALA A 81 -4.51 -17.23 27.80
C ALA A 81 -5.12 -17.60 26.43
N GLY A 82 -5.95 -18.65 26.39
CA GLY A 82 -6.64 -19.09 25.16
C GLY A 82 -8.03 -18.48 24.96
N GLN A 83 -8.45 -17.54 25.81
CA GLN A 83 -9.75 -16.90 25.68
C GLN A 83 -9.78 -16.04 24.41
N GLU A 84 -10.81 -16.23 23.59
CA GLU A 84 -11.09 -15.37 22.46
C GLU A 84 -11.59 -14.01 22.97
N ILE A 85 -10.90 -12.95 22.56
CA ILE A 85 -11.27 -11.57 22.88
C ILE A 85 -10.95 -10.69 21.69
N SER A 86 -11.83 -9.74 21.37
CA SER A 86 -11.49 -8.76 20.35
C SER A 86 -10.39 -7.83 20.85
N ARG A 87 -9.55 -7.33 19.94
CA ARG A 87 -8.53 -6.34 20.27
C ARG A 87 -9.13 -5.12 20.99
N GLY A 88 -10.31 -4.66 20.54
CA GLY A 88 -11.04 -3.57 21.18
C GLY A 88 -11.41 -3.87 22.64
N GLY A 89 -11.98 -5.05 22.88
CA GLY A 89 -12.36 -5.48 24.23
C GLY A 89 -11.15 -5.60 25.17
N LEU A 90 -10.04 -6.20 24.71
CA LEU A 90 -8.82 -6.28 25.52
C LEU A 90 -8.29 -4.89 25.88
N THR A 91 -8.31 -3.98 24.92
CA THR A 91 -7.80 -2.61 25.10
C THR A 91 -8.65 -1.83 26.10
N GLU A 92 -9.97 -2.01 26.08
CA GLU A 92 -10.90 -1.44 27.06
C GLU A 92 -10.64 -2.00 28.47
N SER A 93 -10.53 -3.33 28.60
CA SER A 93 -10.21 -3.99 29.89
C SER A 93 -8.86 -3.53 30.46
N LEU A 94 -7.83 -3.38 29.62
CA LEU A 94 -6.54 -2.83 30.02
C LEU A 94 -6.67 -1.40 30.54
N ALA A 95 -7.44 -0.55 29.85
CA ALA A 95 -7.63 0.83 30.25
C ALA A 95 -8.37 0.94 31.59
N GLU A 96 -9.47 0.20 31.77
CA GLU A 96 -10.21 0.13 33.03
C GLU A 96 -9.33 -0.36 34.18
N ARG A 97 -8.52 -1.40 33.93
CA ARG A 97 -7.62 -1.97 34.92
C ARG A 97 -6.56 -0.95 35.36
N VAL A 98 -5.91 -0.29 34.41
CA VAL A 98 -4.89 0.74 34.68
C VAL A 98 -5.48 1.92 35.46
N GLU A 99 -6.68 2.37 35.10
CA GLU A 99 -7.36 3.44 35.82
C GLU A 99 -7.67 3.04 37.28
N SER A 100 -8.17 1.83 37.48
CA SER A 100 -8.43 1.28 38.81
C SER A 100 -7.15 1.16 39.65
N GLU A 101 -6.05 0.68 39.07
CA GLU A 101 -4.77 0.55 39.79
C GLU A 101 -4.22 1.90 40.23
N PHE A 102 -4.30 2.94 39.39
CA PHE A 102 -3.95 4.30 39.80
C PHE A 102 -4.87 4.83 40.90
N ALA A 103 -6.18 4.56 40.83
CA ALA A 103 -7.13 5.03 41.85
C ALA A 103 -6.88 4.38 43.23
N ASN A 104 -6.26 3.20 43.25
CA ASN A 104 -5.97 2.43 44.46
C ASN A 104 -4.48 2.46 44.86
N ASP A 105 -3.67 3.36 44.30
CA ASP A 105 -2.22 3.48 44.56
C ASP A 105 -1.41 2.18 44.29
N HIS A 106 -1.89 1.33 43.37
CA HIS A 106 -1.13 0.17 42.88
C HIS A 106 -0.16 0.61 41.77
N ILE A 107 0.88 1.32 42.19
CA ILE A 107 1.85 1.95 41.29
C ILE A 107 3.25 1.35 41.43
N PHE A 108 3.94 1.21 40.30
CA PHE A 108 5.35 0.88 40.22
C PHE A 108 6.14 2.13 39.82
N ILE A 109 7.14 2.48 40.63
CA ILE A 109 7.98 3.65 40.41
C ILE A 109 9.41 3.20 40.10
N HIS A 110 9.94 3.63 38.96
CA HIS A 110 11.32 3.41 38.59
C HIS A 110 11.86 4.67 37.91
N GLU A 111 12.90 5.27 38.51
CA GLU A 111 13.42 6.59 38.12
C GLU A 111 12.29 7.64 38.08
N ASP A 112 12.04 8.24 36.91
CA ASP A 112 10.98 9.23 36.69
C ASP A 112 9.66 8.60 36.19
N TRP A 113 9.58 7.27 36.08
CA TRP A 113 8.38 6.57 35.61
C TRP A 113 7.44 6.23 36.76
N TRP A 114 6.15 6.50 36.55
CA TRP A 114 5.04 6.17 37.45
C TRP A 114 4.05 5.34 36.66
N LEU A 115 4.14 4.03 36.80
CA LEU A 115 3.33 3.04 36.06
C LEU A 115 2.24 2.49 36.96
N ALA A 116 1.06 2.20 36.41
CA ALA A 116 0.20 1.21 37.05
C ALA A 116 0.91 -0.15 37.07
N GLU A 117 0.57 -1.02 38.02
CA GLU A 117 1.21 -2.34 38.11
C GLU A 117 1.06 -3.17 36.83
N THR A 118 -0.10 -3.09 36.16
CA THR A 118 -0.37 -3.70 34.85
C THR A 118 0.51 -3.11 33.75
N GLU A 119 0.75 -1.80 33.73
CA GLU A 119 1.68 -1.16 32.78
C GLU A 119 3.13 -1.62 33.00
N ALA A 120 3.56 -1.76 34.27
CA ALA A 120 4.88 -2.28 34.59
C ALA A 120 5.05 -3.74 34.19
N ARG A 121 4.01 -4.57 34.34
CA ARG A 121 4.00 -5.96 33.87
C ARG A 121 4.04 -6.02 32.34
N LEU A 122 3.33 -5.15 31.62
CA LEU A 122 3.43 -5.04 30.17
C LEU A 122 4.84 -4.62 29.73
N ALA A 123 5.48 -3.67 30.43
CA ALA A 123 6.87 -3.29 30.17
C ALA A 123 7.84 -4.45 30.43
N ALA A 124 7.61 -5.25 31.48
CA ALA A 124 8.38 -6.46 31.75
C ALA A 124 8.19 -7.54 30.68
N LEU A 125 6.95 -7.70 30.18
CA LEU A 125 6.65 -8.59 29.06
C LEU A 125 7.36 -8.11 27.79
N HIS A 126 7.35 -6.82 27.51
CA HIS A 126 8.10 -6.22 26.39
C HIS A 126 9.58 -6.61 26.42
N VAL A 127 10.24 -6.45 27.57
CA VAL A 127 11.64 -6.85 27.75
C VAL A 127 11.82 -8.36 27.58
N THR A 128 10.89 -9.17 28.09
CA THR A 128 10.94 -10.63 27.95
C THR A 128 10.83 -11.07 26.48
N LEU A 129 9.96 -10.41 25.71
CA LEU A 129 9.71 -10.75 24.31
C LEU A 129 10.82 -10.28 23.36
N LEU A 130 11.48 -9.15 23.65
CA LEU A 130 12.53 -8.57 22.80
C LEU A 130 13.95 -8.88 23.28
N GLY A 131 14.12 -9.31 24.54
CA GLY A 131 15.43 -9.64 25.10
C GLY A 131 16.41 -8.47 25.05
N ALA A 132 17.57 -8.69 24.44
CA ALA A 132 18.62 -7.68 24.30
C ALA A 132 18.22 -6.50 23.39
N ASP A 133 17.20 -6.68 22.54
CA ASP A 133 16.74 -5.65 21.61
C ASP A 133 15.78 -4.64 22.27
N ALA A 134 15.38 -4.86 23.53
CA ALA A 134 14.57 -3.91 24.29
C ALA A 134 15.38 -2.63 24.62
N SER A 135 15.19 -1.57 23.81
CA SER A 135 15.92 -0.31 23.90
C SER A 135 15.29 0.71 24.89
N GLU A 136 16.14 1.45 25.59
CA GLU A 136 15.77 2.67 26.35
C GLU A 136 15.62 3.92 25.46
N SER A 137 16.09 3.86 24.22
CA SER A 137 16.23 5.07 23.42
C SER A 137 14.88 5.72 23.13
N SER A 138 14.93 7.03 22.87
CA SER A 138 13.83 7.80 22.30
C SER A 138 13.10 6.98 21.24
N ALA A 139 11.76 7.06 21.25
CA ALA A 139 10.87 6.34 20.34
C ALA A 139 11.55 6.13 18.97
N PRO A 140 11.67 4.88 18.52
CA PRO A 140 12.50 4.53 17.38
C PRO A 140 12.07 5.37 16.18
N ARG A 141 13.06 5.94 15.48
CA ARG A 141 12.86 6.90 14.39
C ARG A 141 13.21 6.25 13.09
N PHE A 142 12.27 6.25 12.16
CA PHE A 142 12.47 5.71 10.82
C PHE A 142 13.74 6.25 10.14
N GLU A 143 14.05 7.53 10.33
CA GLU A 143 15.20 8.21 9.72
C GLU A 143 16.54 7.63 10.18
N ASP A 144 16.60 7.20 11.44
CA ASP A 144 17.81 6.69 12.10
C ASP A 144 17.91 5.15 12.08
N ALA A 145 16.80 4.47 11.74
CA ALA A 145 16.71 3.02 11.75
C ALA A 145 17.71 2.37 10.77
N PRO A 146 18.57 1.43 11.22
CA PRO A 146 19.50 0.74 10.36
C PRO A 146 18.78 -0.15 9.33
N GLU A 147 19.38 -0.25 8.15
CA GLU A 147 18.84 -1.07 7.07
C GLU A 147 19.02 -2.57 7.35
N ALA A 148 17.98 -3.35 7.08
CA ALA A 148 17.98 -4.81 7.16
C ALA A 148 16.91 -5.40 6.23
N GLU A 149 17.05 -6.67 5.85
CA GLU A 149 15.96 -7.40 5.19
C GLU A 149 14.89 -7.75 6.23
N LEU A 150 13.67 -7.24 6.01
CA LEU A 150 12.49 -7.50 6.84
C LEU A 150 11.54 -8.50 6.18
N VAL A 151 11.44 -8.44 4.85
CA VAL A 151 10.62 -9.31 4.01
C VAL A 151 11.36 -9.65 2.72
N SER A 152 11.13 -10.86 2.20
CA SER A 152 11.57 -11.21 0.85
C SER A 152 10.57 -10.71 -0.18
N LEU A 153 10.79 -9.48 -0.68
CA LEU A 153 9.96 -8.81 -1.67
C LEU A 153 10.13 -9.47 -3.04
N GLN A 154 9.01 -9.87 -3.67
CA GLN A 154 9.01 -10.48 -4.99
C GLN A 154 8.69 -9.46 -6.09
N ARG A 155 7.68 -8.60 -5.85
CA ARG A 155 7.25 -7.52 -6.75
C ARG A 155 6.34 -6.55 -6.02
N TYR A 156 6.16 -5.35 -6.57
CA TYR A 156 5.16 -4.39 -6.12
C TYR A 156 4.57 -3.67 -7.33
N ASN A 157 3.37 -3.11 -7.17
CA ASN A 157 2.68 -2.35 -8.21
C ASN A 157 1.75 -1.30 -7.57
N PRO A 158 1.67 -0.09 -8.14
CA PRO A 158 2.45 0.37 -9.30
C PRO A 158 3.88 0.78 -8.96
N GLY A 159 4.78 0.56 -9.92
CA GLY A 159 6.13 1.13 -9.90
C GLY A 159 6.19 2.53 -10.51
N SER A 160 5.16 2.92 -11.27
CA SER A 160 5.02 4.25 -11.85
C SER A 160 3.57 4.66 -12.00
N VAL A 161 3.31 5.96 -11.92
CA VAL A 161 2.02 6.60 -12.21
C VAL A 161 2.22 7.84 -13.06
N GLU A 162 1.21 8.19 -13.83
CA GLU A 162 1.16 9.47 -14.53
C GLU A 162 0.76 10.58 -13.54
N GLN A 163 1.32 11.77 -13.73
CA GLN A 163 1.03 12.95 -12.90
C GLN A 163 -0.47 13.23 -12.89
N GLY A 164 -1.04 13.43 -11.71
CA GLY A 164 -2.48 13.71 -11.54
C GLY A 164 -3.40 12.48 -11.56
N GLU A 165 -2.99 11.36 -12.18
CA GLU A 165 -3.79 10.14 -12.23
C GLU A 165 -3.85 9.43 -10.85
N PRO A 166 -5.00 8.85 -10.48
CA PRO A 166 -5.10 8.03 -9.27
C PRO A 166 -4.33 6.71 -9.43
N LEU A 167 -3.87 6.12 -8.31
CA LEU A 167 -3.34 4.75 -8.36
C LEU A 167 -4.53 3.83 -8.62
N SER A 168 -4.65 3.33 -9.85
CA SER A 168 -5.72 2.45 -10.25
C SER A 168 -5.16 1.05 -10.45
N HIS A 169 -5.80 0.07 -9.80
CA HIS A 169 -5.50 -1.34 -10.00
C HIS A 169 -6.80 -2.12 -10.21
N PRO A 170 -6.89 -3.00 -11.22
CA PRO A 170 -8.06 -3.83 -11.42
C PRO A 170 -8.39 -4.64 -10.15
N GLY A 171 -9.55 -4.36 -9.54
CA GLY A 171 -10.04 -5.11 -8.38
C GLY A 171 -9.50 -4.67 -7.01
N LEU A 172 -8.79 -3.54 -6.91
CA LEU A 172 -8.48 -2.91 -5.63
C LEU A 172 -9.18 -1.54 -5.52
N PRO A 173 -9.38 -1.02 -4.30
CA PRO A 173 -9.74 0.38 -4.11
C PRO A 173 -8.75 1.31 -4.82
N GLU A 174 -9.21 2.51 -5.17
CA GLU A 174 -8.34 3.57 -5.67
C GLU A 174 -7.23 3.88 -4.66
N ASN A 175 -6.09 4.35 -5.14
CA ASN A 175 -4.98 4.84 -4.32
C ASN A 175 -4.28 3.76 -3.49
N VAL A 176 -4.21 2.54 -4.01
CA VAL A 176 -3.54 1.41 -3.35
C VAL A 176 -2.22 1.06 -4.03
N ILE A 177 -1.16 0.89 -3.23
CA ILE A 177 0.08 0.24 -3.65
C ILE A 177 0.11 -1.14 -2.99
N TRP A 178 0.36 -2.20 -3.76
CA TRP A 178 0.47 -3.55 -3.21
C TRP A 178 1.87 -4.13 -3.42
N PHE A 179 2.25 -5.01 -2.49
CA PHE A 179 3.55 -5.65 -2.40
C PHE A 179 3.34 -7.16 -2.25
N ALA A 180 3.87 -7.95 -3.17
CA ALA A 180 3.92 -9.41 -3.03
C ALA A 180 5.22 -9.82 -2.35
N THR A 181 5.09 -10.62 -1.31
CA THR A 181 6.19 -11.14 -0.50
C THR A 181 6.05 -12.65 -0.34
N ALA A 182 7.12 -13.34 0.07
CA ALA A 182 7.04 -14.76 0.38
C ALA A 182 6.07 -15.07 1.54
N ALA A 183 5.94 -14.14 2.49
CA ALA A 183 5.00 -14.20 3.62
C ALA A 183 4.56 -12.78 4.03
N ALA A 184 3.34 -12.68 4.54
CA ALA A 184 2.79 -11.43 5.08
C ALA A 184 3.69 -10.87 6.20
N PRO A 185 4.11 -9.60 6.16
CA PRO A 185 4.71 -8.97 7.33
C PRO A 185 3.67 -8.81 8.45
N PRO A 186 4.12 -8.74 9.72
CA PRO A 186 3.27 -8.39 10.85
C PRO A 186 2.54 -7.04 10.64
N PRO A 187 1.25 -6.90 11.01
CA PRO A 187 0.47 -5.66 10.83
C PRO A 187 1.05 -4.40 11.52
N ARG A 188 1.98 -4.58 12.45
CA ARG A 188 2.72 -3.49 13.11
C ARG A 188 3.68 -2.75 12.19
N PHE A 189 4.07 -3.37 11.07
CA PHE A 189 4.97 -2.74 10.12
C PHE A 189 4.34 -1.49 9.52
N ARG A 190 5.18 -0.57 9.08
CA ARG A 190 4.76 0.68 8.44
C ARG A 190 5.47 0.83 7.12
N VAL A 191 4.77 1.37 6.13
CA VAL A 191 5.40 1.81 4.89
C VAL A 191 5.66 3.30 4.98
N HIS A 192 6.85 3.73 4.58
CA HIS A 192 7.23 5.13 4.53
C HIS A 192 7.42 5.56 3.06
N ILE A 193 6.74 6.64 2.68
CA ILE A 193 6.89 7.31 1.36
C ILE A 193 7.04 8.80 1.63
N ASP A 194 8.17 9.40 1.20
CA ASP A 194 8.51 10.81 1.45
C ASP A 194 8.28 11.24 2.91
N GLY A 195 8.82 10.46 3.85
CA GLY A 195 8.71 10.71 5.29
C GLY A 195 7.31 10.49 5.89
N THR A 196 6.32 10.07 5.08
CA THR A 196 4.96 9.80 5.58
C THR A 196 4.79 8.33 5.89
N SER A 197 4.40 8.03 7.13
CA SER A 197 4.16 6.67 7.61
C SER A 197 2.73 6.23 7.29
N LEU A 198 2.59 5.06 6.68
CA LEU A 198 1.34 4.45 6.26
C LEU A 198 1.16 3.08 6.93
N THR A 199 -0.06 2.80 7.37
CA THR A 199 -0.45 1.48 7.88
C THR A 199 -0.56 0.49 6.73
N ILE A 200 -0.11 -0.74 6.97
CA ILE A 200 -0.24 -1.83 6.01
C ILE A 200 -1.51 -2.65 6.26
N ASN A 201 -2.08 -3.17 5.17
CA ASN A 201 -3.10 -4.21 5.18
C ASN A 201 -2.44 -5.52 4.74
N ALA A 202 -2.00 -6.34 5.71
CA ALA A 202 -1.29 -7.58 5.45
C ALA A 202 -2.24 -8.72 5.03
N ARG A 203 -1.81 -9.56 4.07
CA ARG A 203 -2.50 -10.78 3.61
C ARG A 203 -1.49 -11.90 3.44
N SER A 204 -1.91 -13.16 3.43
CA SER A 204 -1.00 -14.33 3.48
C SER A 204 0.22 -14.28 2.54
N SER A 205 0.10 -13.70 1.34
CA SER A 205 1.15 -13.59 0.33
C SER A 205 1.64 -12.15 0.02
N GLY A 206 1.38 -11.19 0.92
CA GLY A 206 1.77 -9.80 0.68
C GLY A 206 1.15 -8.79 1.63
N PHE A 207 1.18 -7.53 1.23
CA PHE A 207 0.49 -6.47 1.93
C PHE A 207 0.17 -5.33 0.96
N SER A 208 -0.76 -4.47 1.34
CA SER A 208 -1.04 -3.24 0.60
C SER A 208 -1.04 -2.03 1.53
N VAL A 209 -0.92 -0.84 0.94
CA VAL A 209 -1.10 0.42 1.65
C VAL A 209 -2.08 1.29 0.90
N GLN A 210 -3.02 1.86 1.64
CA GLN A 210 -3.92 2.89 1.14
C GLN A 210 -3.18 4.22 1.24
N VAL A 211 -2.96 4.88 0.11
CA VAL A 211 -2.39 6.23 0.03
C VAL A 211 -3.54 7.22 0.25
N PRO A 212 -3.53 8.02 1.33
CA PRO A 212 -4.57 9.03 1.56
C PRO A 212 -4.53 10.11 0.48
N ASP A 213 -5.67 10.70 0.13
CA ASP A 213 -5.74 11.73 -0.91
C ASP A 213 -4.78 12.90 -0.67
N ALA A 214 -4.62 13.35 0.57
CA ALA A 214 -3.70 14.42 0.91
C ALA A 214 -2.24 14.09 0.58
N LEU A 215 -1.83 12.82 0.79
CA LEU A 215 -0.52 12.35 0.39
C LEU A 215 -0.43 12.18 -1.13
N ARG A 216 -1.48 11.62 -1.74
CA ARG A 216 -1.59 11.42 -3.20
C ARG A 216 -1.37 12.72 -3.96
N TYR A 217 -2.10 13.79 -3.62
CA TYR A 217 -1.94 15.07 -4.28
C TYR A 217 -0.51 15.57 -4.19
N ARG A 218 0.12 15.50 -3.01
CA ARG A 218 1.50 15.93 -2.84
C ARG A 218 2.51 15.05 -3.60
N LEU A 219 2.34 13.73 -3.60
CA LEU A 219 3.22 12.83 -4.34
C LEU A 219 3.08 13.08 -5.84
N PHE A 220 1.86 13.25 -6.35
CA PHE A 220 1.58 13.25 -7.80
C PHE A 220 1.47 14.65 -8.40
N GLU A 221 1.72 15.71 -7.62
CA GLU A 221 1.69 17.10 -8.10
C GLU A 221 2.85 17.39 -9.04
N SER A 222 3.98 16.71 -8.89
CA SER A 222 5.17 16.95 -9.71
C SER A 222 5.79 15.63 -10.17
N PRO A 223 6.30 15.55 -11.41
CA PRO A 223 7.07 14.41 -11.85
C PRO A 223 8.28 14.20 -10.95
N GLY A 224 8.57 12.94 -10.62
CA GLY A 224 9.56 12.64 -9.61
C GLY A 224 9.67 11.16 -9.28
N SER A 225 10.54 10.89 -8.31
CA SER A 225 10.83 9.56 -7.80
C SER A 225 10.68 9.61 -6.28
N HIS A 226 9.84 8.74 -5.72
CA HIS A 226 9.57 8.67 -4.30
C HIS A 226 10.04 7.32 -3.77
N GLU A 227 10.97 7.32 -2.82
CA GLU A 227 11.44 6.08 -2.23
C GLU A 227 10.35 5.45 -1.36
N ILE A 228 10.19 4.14 -1.50
CA ILE A 228 9.27 3.36 -0.66
C ILE A 228 10.10 2.50 0.28
N TRP A 229 9.83 2.66 1.57
CA TRP A 229 10.48 1.92 2.64
C TRP A 229 9.48 1.13 3.47
N LEU A 230 9.90 -0.01 4.00
CA LEU A 230 9.22 -0.77 5.05
C LEU A 230 9.96 -0.56 6.36
N TYR A 231 9.22 -0.42 7.45
CA TYR A 231 9.78 -0.15 8.77
C TYR A 231 9.12 -1.05 9.82
N ASP A 232 9.93 -1.75 10.62
CA ASP A 232 9.47 -2.43 11.84
C ASP A 232 9.88 -1.58 13.06
N PRO A 233 8.91 -0.87 13.69
CA PRO A 233 9.20 -0.03 14.84
C PRO A 233 9.61 -0.83 16.09
N VAL A 234 9.38 -2.15 16.13
CA VAL A 234 9.69 -2.98 17.30
C VAL A 234 11.17 -3.32 17.38
N VAL A 235 11.77 -3.67 16.25
CA VAL A 235 13.20 -4.02 16.17
C VAL A 235 14.05 -2.87 15.62
N ASP A 236 13.43 -1.73 15.35
CA ASP A 236 14.02 -0.51 14.77
C ASP A 236 14.87 -0.80 13.52
N ARG A 237 14.25 -1.45 12.54
CA ARG A 237 14.88 -1.79 11.26
C ARG A 237 14.03 -1.31 10.11
N ARG A 238 14.68 -0.89 9.03
CA ARG A 238 14.01 -0.52 7.77
C ARG A 238 14.54 -1.29 6.57
N GLN A 239 13.70 -1.47 5.57
CA GLN A 239 14.04 -2.11 4.30
C GLN A 239 13.55 -1.23 3.15
N ARG A 240 14.41 -0.95 2.17
CA ARG A 240 13.96 -0.32 0.92
C ARG A 240 13.14 -1.32 0.10
N LEU A 241 11.90 -0.97 -0.23
CA LEU A 241 11.02 -1.81 -1.06
C LEU A 241 11.15 -1.46 -2.55
N GLY A 242 11.37 -0.18 -2.86
CA GLY A 242 11.42 0.27 -4.24
C GLY A 242 11.32 1.78 -4.39
N GLU A 243 10.78 2.21 -5.52
CA GLU A 243 10.61 3.61 -5.91
C GLU A 243 9.28 3.73 -6.66
N LEU A 244 8.44 4.67 -6.25
CA LEU A 244 7.29 5.08 -7.04
C LEU A 244 7.70 6.24 -7.94
N ARG A 245 7.65 6.03 -9.26
CA ARG A 245 7.94 7.08 -10.23
C ARG A 245 6.67 7.79 -10.68
N VAL A 246 6.58 9.09 -10.44
CA VAL A 246 5.58 9.94 -11.06
C VAL A 246 6.16 10.43 -12.38
N VAL A 247 5.64 9.90 -13.49
CA VAL A 247 5.99 10.41 -14.80
C VAL A 247 5.15 11.63 -15.08
N GLU A 248 5.72 12.61 -15.77
CA GLU A 248 4.94 13.73 -16.31
C GLU A 248 3.76 13.13 -17.06
N ALA A 249 2.54 13.55 -16.70
CA ALA A 249 1.39 13.26 -17.54
C ALA A 249 1.82 13.66 -18.93
N ALA A 250 1.69 12.76 -19.91
CA ALA A 250 2.09 13.08 -21.27
C ALA A 250 1.35 14.37 -21.62
N SER A 251 2.05 15.51 -21.56
CA SER A 251 1.46 16.81 -21.86
C SER A 251 0.80 16.59 -23.19
N GLU A 252 -0.52 16.76 -23.31
CA GLU A 252 -1.28 16.50 -24.55
C GLU A 252 -0.40 16.95 -25.72
N ARG A 253 0.32 16.01 -26.35
CA ARG A 253 1.26 16.39 -27.40
C ARG A 253 0.30 16.69 -28.53
N ASP A 254 0.15 17.97 -28.83
CA ASP A 254 -0.69 18.40 -29.94
C ASP A 254 -0.15 17.72 -31.21
N GLY A 255 -0.90 16.72 -31.67
CA GLY A 255 -0.61 15.97 -32.89
C GLY A 255 0.04 14.60 -32.70
N PHE A 256 0.52 14.07 -33.81
CA PHE A 256 1.03 12.71 -33.90
C PHE A 256 2.56 12.65 -33.97
N CYS A 257 3.15 11.70 -33.26
CA CYS A 257 4.55 11.32 -33.43
C CYS A 257 4.77 10.50 -34.72
N GLU A 258 6.03 10.20 -35.05
CA GLU A 258 6.37 9.23 -36.09
C GLU A 258 5.87 7.82 -35.71
N VAL A 259 5.27 7.11 -36.67
CA VAL A 259 4.84 5.72 -36.48
C VAL A 259 6.07 4.81 -36.50
N ALA A 260 6.35 4.17 -35.37
CA ALA A 260 7.51 3.31 -35.22
C ALA A 260 7.34 1.94 -35.91
N ALA A 261 6.15 1.35 -35.83
CA ALA A 261 5.82 0.08 -36.46
C ALA A 261 4.30 -0.14 -36.50
N TRP A 262 3.82 -0.95 -37.44
CA TRP A 262 2.42 -1.36 -37.46
C TRP A 262 2.22 -2.68 -38.19
N GLY A 263 1.09 -3.34 -37.94
CA GLY A 263 0.69 -4.52 -38.68
C GLY A 263 -0.70 -5.04 -38.33
N PRO A 264 -1.19 -6.06 -39.05
CA PRO A 264 -0.57 -6.65 -40.24
C PRO A 264 -0.65 -5.73 -41.48
N GLN A 265 0.23 -5.93 -42.46
CA GLN A 265 0.30 -5.09 -43.67
C GLN A 265 -0.39 -5.70 -44.89
N GLN A 266 -0.84 -6.95 -44.80
CA GLN A 266 -1.54 -7.63 -45.89
C GLN A 266 -2.52 -8.70 -45.39
N THR A 267 -3.54 -9.01 -46.19
CA THR A 267 -4.48 -10.13 -46.00
C THR A 267 -5.03 -10.62 -47.35
N GLN A 268 -5.83 -11.69 -47.34
CA GLN A 268 -6.67 -12.09 -48.48
C GLN A 268 -8.05 -11.40 -48.42
N ALA A 269 -8.65 -11.17 -49.58
CA ALA A 269 -9.96 -10.54 -49.72
C ALA A 269 -11.04 -11.19 -48.82
N GLY A 270 -11.55 -10.40 -47.87
CA GLY A 270 -12.55 -10.83 -46.90
C GLY A 270 -12.07 -11.80 -45.81
N ALA A 271 -10.78 -12.16 -45.77
CA ALA A 271 -10.22 -13.04 -44.75
C ALA A 271 -9.87 -12.27 -43.46
N THR A 272 -10.08 -12.91 -42.31
CA THR A 272 -9.66 -12.37 -41.01
C THR A 272 -8.15 -12.24 -40.94
N PHE A 273 -7.67 -11.20 -40.27
CA PHE A 273 -6.25 -11.02 -39.96
C PHE A 273 -6.08 -10.64 -38.51
N ASN A 274 -5.03 -11.16 -37.87
CA ASN A 274 -4.82 -10.98 -36.43
C ASN A 274 -6.11 -11.22 -35.64
N GLU A 275 -6.74 -12.37 -35.91
CA GLU A 275 -8.10 -12.70 -35.47
C GLU A 275 -8.23 -12.66 -33.94
N GLN A 276 -9.22 -11.91 -33.48
CA GLN A 276 -9.58 -11.81 -32.06
C GLN A 276 -10.56 -12.94 -31.69
N PRO A 277 -10.77 -13.23 -30.39
CA PRO A 277 -11.64 -14.34 -29.96
C PRO A 277 -13.09 -14.29 -30.47
N ASP A 278 -13.58 -13.13 -30.89
CA ASP A 278 -14.89 -12.91 -31.48
C ASP A 278 -14.91 -12.95 -33.02
N GLY A 279 -13.77 -13.25 -33.64
CA GLY A 279 -13.59 -13.31 -35.09
C GLY A 279 -13.27 -11.96 -35.74
N ALA A 280 -13.16 -10.87 -34.98
CA ALA A 280 -12.79 -9.57 -35.52
C ALA A 280 -11.34 -9.54 -35.99
N SER A 281 -11.04 -8.67 -36.96
CA SER A 281 -9.67 -8.37 -37.38
C SER A 281 -9.12 -7.16 -36.65
N ALA A 282 -7.81 -7.12 -36.40
CA ALA A 282 -7.19 -6.06 -35.60
C ALA A 282 -5.84 -5.60 -36.18
N PHE A 283 -5.69 -4.28 -36.36
CA PHE A 283 -4.38 -3.65 -36.51
C PHE A 283 -3.77 -3.37 -35.13
N TRP A 284 -2.46 -3.39 -35.06
CA TRP A 284 -1.67 -2.79 -33.98
C TRP A 284 -0.74 -1.73 -34.59
N ILE A 285 -0.66 -0.57 -33.96
CA ILE A 285 0.15 0.56 -34.40
C ILE A 285 0.95 1.05 -33.19
N ARG A 286 2.28 1.06 -33.30
CA ARG A 286 3.20 1.59 -32.29
C ARG A 286 3.62 3.01 -32.66
N ILE A 287 3.35 3.93 -31.76
CA ILE A 287 3.60 5.37 -31.92
C ILE A 287 3.81 5.98 -30.54
N GLU A 288 4.82 6.84 -30.40
CA GLU A 288 5.22 7.37 -29.09
C GLU A 288 4.21 8.38 -28.52
N CYS A 289 3.54 9.14 -29.38
CA CYS A 289 2.55 10.12 -28.98
C CYS A 289 1.43 10.28 -30.00
N PHE A 290 0.21 10.45 -29.51
CA PHE A 290 -1.00 10.67 -30.29
C PHE A 290 -2.07 11.34 -29.40
N PRO A 291 -3.00 12.14 -29.97
CA PRO A 291 -4.08 12.76 -29.19
C PRO A 291 -5.05 11.73 -28.60
N GLU A 292 -5.71 12.05 -27.48
CA GLU A 292 -6.71 11.16 -26.86
C GLU A 292 -7.95 10.91 -27.75
N SER A 293 -8.22 11.84 -28.68
CA SER A 293 -9.28 11.71 -29.68
C SER A 293 -8.84 10.96 -30.94
N THR A 294 -7.73 10.22 -30.89
CA THR A 294 -7.23 9.45 -32.04
C THR A 294 -8.16 8.31 -32.40
N VAL A 295 -8.48 8.21 -33.69
CA VAL A 295 -9.14 7.06 -34.32
C VAL A 295 -8.30 6.54 -35.49
N VAL A 296 -8.35 5.23 -35.74
CA VAL A 296 -7.77 4.64 -36.93
C VAL A 296 -8.78 4.68 -38.07
N THR A 297 -8.31 4.98 -39.28
CA THR A 297 -9.11 4.91 -40.51
C THR A 297 -8.51 3.92 -41.50
N LEU A 298 -9.38 3.20 -42.22
CA LEU A 298 -9.04 2.36 -43.37
C LEU A 298 -9.82 2.87 -44.58
N ASP A 299 -9.09 3.34 -45.58
CA ASP A 299 -9.67 4.01 -46.76
C ASP A 299 -10.66 5.13 -46.38
N GLY A 300 -10.30 5.91 -45.36
CA GLY A 300 -11.09 7.01 -44.81
C GLY A 300 -12.27 6.60 -43.93
N THR A 301 -12.55 5.30 -43.78
CA THR A 301 -13.60 4.80 -42.87
C THR A 301 -13.02 4.63 -41.47
N GLU A 302 -13.61 5.29 -40.47
CA GLU A 302 -13.23 5.17 -39.06
C GLU A 302 -13.51 3.75 -38.53
N ILE A 303 -12.55 3.21 -37.81
CA ILE A 303 -12.60 1.87 -37.20
C ILE A 303 -12.63 2.03 -35.68
N ASP A 304 -13.33 1.12 -35.00
CA ASP A 304 -13.30 1.06 -33.54
C ASP A 304 -11.86 0.92 -33.02
N THR A 305 -11.46 1.83 -32.15
CA THR A 305 -10.06 2.08 -31.79
C THR A 305 -9.90 2.09 -30.28
N THR A 306 -8.95 1.30 -29.77
CA THR A 306 -8.53 1.33 -28.38
C THR A 306 -7.15 1.96 -28.27
N LEU A 307 -7.04 2.98 -27.43
CA LEU A 307 -5.81 3.72 -27.17
C LEU A 307 -5.13 3.19 -25.90
N ARG A 308 -3.82 2.98 -25.96
CA ARG A 308 -2.97 2.64 -24.80
C ARG A 308 -1.75 3.57 -24.76
N PRO A 309 -1.94 4.85 -24.35
CA PRO A 309 -0.88 5.86 -24.35
C PRO A 309 0.39 5.41 -23.60
N ALA A 310 0.21 4.82 -22.41
CA ALA A 310 1.32 4.32 -21.59
C ALA A 310 2.22 3.28 -22.28
N ASP A 311 1.68 2.52 -23.24
CA ASP A 311 2.42 1.50 -24.00
C ASP A 311 2.88 1.99 -25.38
N GLY A 312 2.50 3.22 -25.77
CA GLY A 312 2.67 3.73 -27.13
C GLY A 312 1.97 2.85 -28.17
N LEU A 313 0.79 2.32 -27.84
CA LEU A 313 0.09 1.31 -28.65
C LEU A 313 -1.35 1.73 -28.95
N ILE A 314 -1.73 1.60 -30.21
CA ILE A 314 -3.11 1.73 -30.69
C ILE A 314 -3.51 0.39 -31.29
N THR A 315 -4.70 -0.11 -30.95
CA THR A 315 -5.27 -1.33 -31.53
C THR A 315 -6.66 -1.07 -32.08
N THR A 316 -7.03 -1.79 -33.14
CA THR A 316 -8.37 -1.67 -33.74
C THR A 316 -9.21 -2.92 -33.55
N HIS A 317 -10.52 -2.76 -33.76
CA HIS A 317 -11.48 -3.86 -33.80
C HIS A 317 -12.38 -3.74 -35.03
N ILE A 318 -12.25 -4.67 -35.98
CA ILE A 318 -12.98 -4.67 -37.26
C ILE A 318 -13.86 -5.91 -37.33
N LEU A 319 -15.15 -5.74 -37.04
CA LEU A 319 -16.17 -6.78 -37.23
C LEU A 319 -16.72 -6.82 -38.67
N ASP A 320 -16.76 -5.67 -39.35
CA ASP A 320 -17.26 -5.58 -40.72
C ASP A 320 -16.14 -5.80 -41.73
N HIS A 321 -16.00 -7.03 -42.23
CA HIS A 321 -14.99 -7.39 -43.23
C HIS A 321 -15.33 -6.88 -44.64
N SER A 322 -16.47 -6.21 -44.83
CA SER A 322 -16.81 -5.59 -46.12
C SER A 322 -15.82 -4.49 -46.51
N LEU A 323 -15.14 -3.88 -45.52
CA LEU A 323 -14.13 -2.83 -45.71
C LEU A 323 -12.91 -3.27 -46.54
N TYR A 324 -12.65 -4.57 -46.65
CA TYR A 324 -11.51 -5.12 -47.40
C TYR A 324 -11.90 -6.40 -48.17
N ARG A 325 -13.14 -6.45 -48.67
CA ARG A 325 -13.66 -7.59 -49.43
C ARG A 325 -13.11 -7.65 -50.86
N GLU A 326 -12.61 -6.55 -51.39
CA GLU A 326 -12.05 -6.49 -52.74
C GLU A 326 -10.51 -6.43 -52.70
N PRO A 327 -9.78 -7.11 -53.60
CA PRO A 327 -8.34 -6.96 -53.70
C PRO A 327 -7.94 -5.51 -54.00
N GLY A 328 -6.92 -5.00 -53.32
CA GLY A 328 -6.54 -3.58 -53.44
C GLY A 328 -5.46 -3.15 -52.45
N GLN A 329 -5.12 -1.86 -52.48
CA GLN A 329 -4.28 -1.21 -51.48
C GLN A 329 -5.12 -0.16 -50.76
N TYR A 330 -5.33 -0.35 -49.47
CA TYR A 330 -6.18 0.49 -48.64
C TYR A 330 -5.29 1.35 -47.74
N PRO A 331 -5.38 2.69 -47.78
CA PRO A 331 -4.58 3.52 -46.90
C PRO A 331 -5.05 3.36 -45.46
N VAL A 332 -4.10 3.18 -44.55
CA VAL A 332 -4.31 3.18 -43.10
C VAL A 332 -3.77 4.50 -42.56
N ALA A 333 -4.57 5.21 -41.77
CA ALA A 333 -4.18 6.50 -41.19
C ALA A 333 -4.67 6.64 -39.75
N LEU A 334 -3.95 7.44 -38.96
CA LEU A 334 -4.43 7.95 -37.68
C LEU A 334 -5.09 9.31 -37.94
N LYS A 335 -6.21 9.57 -37.27
CA LYS A 335 -6.93 10.84 -37.36
C LYS A 335 -7.32 11.31 -35.97
N ASP A 336 -7.06 12.58 -35.68
CA ASP A 336 -7.56 13.21 -34.47
C ASP A 336 -9.01 13.62 -34.75
N ALA A 337 -9.96 12.95 -34.10
CA ALA A 337 -11.39 13.20 -34.29
C ALA A 337 -11.82 14.62 -33.87
N ARG A 338 -11.03 15.29 -33.02
CA ARG A 338 -11.32 16.65 -32.54
C ARG A 338 -10.88 17.71 -33.54
N THR A 339 -9.66 17.60 -34.05
CA THR A 339 -9.05 18.63 -34.93
C THR A 339 -9.18 18.31 -36.42
N GLY A 340 -9.37 17.03 -36.76
CA GLY A 340 -9.34 16.52 -38.14
C GLY A 340 -7.93 16.32 -38.70
N GLU A 341 -6.88 16.60 -37.93
CA GLU A 341 -5.49 16.29 -38.31
C GLU A 341 -5.32 14.80 -38.55
N SER A 342 -4.50 14.41 -39.53
CA SER A 342 -4.27 13.01 -39.85
C SER A 342 -2.85 12.76 -40.34
N ILE A 343 -2.30 11.60 -39.96
CA ILE A 343 -1.05 11.08 -40.49
C ILE A 343 -1.26 9.71 -41.15
N GLU A 344 -0.58 9.49 -42.28
CA GLU A 344 -0.58 8.18 -42.94
C GLU A 344 0.29 7.19 -42.16
N VAL A 345 -0.27 6.02 -41.85
CA VAL A 345 0.44 4.89 -41.20
C VAL A 345 1.09 4.01 -42.26
N GLY A 346 0.37 3.76 -43.36
CA GLY A 346 0.86 3.00 -44.50
C GLY A 346 -0.27 2.47 -45.38
N LYS A 347 0.02 1.45 -46.19
CA LYS A 347 -0.95 0.82 -47.09
C LYS A 347 -1.15 -0.65 -46.74
N PHE A 348 -2.40 -1.03 -46.50
CA PHE A 348 -2.82 -2.40 -46.26
C PHE A 348 -3.14 -3.10 -47.59
N VAL A 349 -2.45 -4.20 -47.89
CA VAL A 349 -2.55 -4.91 -49.16
C VAL A 349 -3.52 -6.07 -49.04
N VAL A 350 -4.60 -6.04 -49.82
CA VAL A 350 -5.58 -7.13 -49.90
C VAL A 350 -5.35 -7.89 -51.20
N THR A 351 -4.99 -9.17 -51.09
CA THR A 351 -4.78 -10.04 -52.24
C THR A 351 -6.06 -10.78 -52.63
N PRO A 352 -6.17 -11.28 -53.87
CA PRO A 352 -7.26 -12.17 -54.29
C PRO A 352 -7.44 -13.39 -53.39
#